data_AF-A0A5R8KH47-F1
#
_entry.id   AF-A0A5R8KH47-F1
#
_cell.length_a   1.000
_cell.length_b   1.000
_cell.length_c   1.000
_cell.angle_alpha   90.00
_cell.angle_beta   90.00
_cell.angle_gamma   90.00
#
_symmetry.space_group_name_H-M   'P 1'
#
loop_
_entity.id
_entity.type
_entity.pdbx_description
1 polymer ?
#
loop_
_entity_poly.entity_id
_entity_poly.type
_entity_poly.pdbx_seq_one_letter_code
_entity_poly.pdbx_strand_id
1 'polypeptide(L)'
;MATRGNRKRNFIGQTAYTRQGGRVKEEKRKKSMPNPAERLIFGGIQPMNVPTPDQANSESDSRPDPGGWNLIDLPHARDSRGSMTFIEHLEPLPFKIKRVYYILDVAPGATRGHHAHRAQEQIIIALSGEFTVHIDNGLGQKASIPLGNPHQGLLFGPMHWHHLSDFSAGAVCLILSSCAFKDEDYIRDHGQFMAEFASRRDASS
;
A
#
# COMPACT_ATOMS: atom_id res chain seq x y z
N MET A 1 -77.61 5.48 -2.05
CA MET A 1 -77.04 4.11 -2.00
C MET A 1 -75.52 4.27 -2.02
N ALA A 2 -74.85 4.33 -0.86
CA ALA A 2 -74.22 3.21 -0.14
C ALA A 2 -73.07 2.55 -0.95
N THR A 3 -71.83 2.35 -0.50
CA THR A 3 -71.16 2.55 0.81
C THR A 3 -69.65 2.28 0.66
N ARG A 4 -68.82 2.95 1.49
CA ARG A 4 -67.61 2.52 2.26
C ARG A 4 -66.56 1.60 1.59
N GLY A 5 -65.25 1.75 1.78
CA GLY A 5 -64.37 2.36 2.80
C GLY A 5 -62.98 1.69 2.60
N ASN A 6 -61.87 1.99 3.25
CA ASN A 6 -61.48 2.95 4.26
C ASN A 6 -59.93 3.02 4.24
N ARG A 7 -59.38 4.15 4.68
CA ARG A 7 -57.95 4.43 4.89
C ARG A 7 -57.40 3.63 6.09
N LYS A 8 -56.06 3.55 6.23
CA LYS A 8 -55.30 4.28 7.27
C LYS A 8 -53.78 4.06 7.21
N ARG A 9 -53.08 5.15 7.52
CA ARG A 9 -51.65 5.31 7.81
C ARG A 9 -51.40 5.16 9.33
N ASN A 10 -50.13 4.98 9.68
CA ASN A 10 -49.36 5.61 10.79
C ASN A 10 -48.72 4.68 11.85
N PHE A 11 -47.63 5.25 12.39
CA PHE A 11 -46.91 5.04 13.67
C PHE A 11 -45.74 4.04 13.62
N ILE A 12 -44.47 4.44 13.82
CA ILE A 12 -43.79 5.08 14.97
C ILE A 12 -44.03 4.32 16.29
N GLY A 13 -43.00 3.63 16.75
CA GLY A 13 -42.70 3.31 18.15
C GLY A 13 -41.18 3.09 18.20
N GLN A 14 -40.35 3.87 18.90
CA GLN A 14 -40.32 4.12 20.35
C GLN A 14 -40.64 2.88 21.18
N THR A 15 -39.58 2.32 21.77
CA THR A 15 -39.60 1.44 22.94
C THR A 15 -38.41 1.89 23.78
N ALA A 16 -38.61 2.82 24.71
CA ALA A 16 -39.00 2.58 26.10
C ALA A 16 -37.94 1.80 26.88
N TYR A 17 -37.19 2.51 27.73
CA TYR A 17 -36.37 1.95 28.79
C TYR A 17 -37.27 1.42 29.90
N THR A 18 -37.26 0.11 30.12
CA THR A 18 -37.72 -0.51 31.36
C THR A 18 -36.53 -1.05 32.13
N ARG A 19 -36.29 -0.47 33.31
CA ARG A 19 -35.28 -0.92 34.27
C ARG A 19 -35.97 -1.78 35.32
N GLN A 20 -35.84 -3.10 35.22
CA GLN A 20 -35.96 -4.03 36.36
C GLN A 20 -35.04 -5.23 36.13
N GLY A 21 -34.33 -5.64 37.19
CA GLY A 21 -33.07 -6.36 37.15
C GLY A 21 -33.08 -7.74 36.47
N GLY A 22 -31.96 -8.03 35.81
CA GLY A 22 -31.60 -9.35 35.31
C GLY A 22 -30.23 -9.29 34.63
N ARG A 23 -29.29 -10.13 35.09
CA ARG A 23 -27.90 -10.27 34.60
C ARG A 23 -27.75 -10.10 33.08
N VAL A 24 -26.89 -9.18 32.65
CA VAL A 24 -26.32 -9.18 31.29
C VAL A 24 -25.51 -10.46 31.12
N LYS A 25 -25.94 -11.36 30.23
CA LYS A 25 -25.10 -12.46 29.75
C LYS A 25 -24.21 -11.89 28.65
N GLU A 26 -22.92 -11.86 28.93
CA GLU A 26 -21.87 -11.51 27.98
C GLU A 26 -21.83 -12.55 26.86
N GLU A 27 -22.23 -12.16 25.66
CA GLU A 27 -22.16 -13.00 24.47
C GLU A 27 -20.69 -13.07 24.02
N LYS A 28 -20.01 -14.16 24.35
CA LYS A 28 -18.62 -14.39 23.96
C LYS A 28 -18.50 -14.34 22.43
N ARG A 29 -17.90 -13.27 21.90
CA ARG A 29 -17.38 -13.24 20.53
C ARG A 29 -16.50 -14.48 20.33
N LYS A 30 -16.87 -15.34 19.39
CA LYS A 30 -15.99 -16.42 18.93
C LYS A 30 -14.71 -15.75 18.41
N LYS A 31 -13.59 -15.96 19.10
CA LYS A 31 -12.26 -15.58 18.58
C LYS A 31 -12.09 -16.28 17.23
N SER A 32 -11.94 -15.52 16.15
CA SER A 32 -11.57 -16.10 14.86
C SER A 32 -10.22 -16.78 15.02
N MET A 33 -10.04 -17.94 14.38
CA MET A 33 -8.74 -18.60 14.39
C MET A 33 -7.72 -17.70 13.69
N PRO A 34 -6.48 -17.61 14.23
CA PRO A 34 -5.41 -16.82 13.61
C PRO A 34 -5.12 -17.33 12.19
N ASN A 35 -4.74 -16.40 11.30
CA ASN A 35 -4.29 -16.72 9.94
C ASN A 35 -3.13 -17.76 10.03
N PRO A 36 -3.02 -18.73 9.11
CA PRO A 36 -1.86 -19.64 9.05
C PRO A 36 -0.49 -18.95 9.22
N ALA A 37 -0.31 -17.70 8.79
CA ALA A 37 0.91 -16.91 9.06
C ALA A 37 1.13 -16.61 10.56
N GLU A 38 0.10 -16.16 11.27
CA GLU A 38 0.14 -15.93 12.72
C GLU A 38 0.40 -17.23 13.49
N ARG A 39 -0.18 -18.35 13.03
CA ARG A 39 0.02 -19.66 13.67
C ARG A 39 1.47 -20.16 13.57
N LEU A 40 2.20 -19.79 12.51
CA LEU A 40 3.63 -20.07 12.38
C LEU A 40 4.49 -19.20 13.30
N ILE A 41 4.04 -17.97 13.62
CA ILE A 41 4.82 -16.98 14.38
C ILE A 41 4.66 -17.15 15.90
N PHE A 42 3.47 -17.50 16.39
CA PHE A 42 3.14 -17.51 17.83
C PHE A 42 3.24 -18.88 18.53
N GLY A 43 3.73 -19.92 17.85
CA GLY A 43 3.95 -21.25 18.42
C GLY A 43 5.16 -21.32 19.36
N GLY A 44 5.15 -20.59 20.48
CA GLY A 44 6.14 -20.75 21.56
C GLY A 44 6.76 -19.48 22.15
N ILE A 45 6.27 -18.29 21.82
CA ILE A 45 6.84 -17.01 22.32
C ILE A 45 5.88 -16.41 23.36
N GLN A 46 6.41 -15.99 24.51
CA GLN A 46 5.70 -15.20 25.54
C GLN A 46 4.95 -14.03 24.88
N PRO A 47 3.79 -13.59 25.40
CA PRO A 47 3.04 -12.51 24.79
C PRO A 47 3.88 -11.23 24.79
N MET A 48 4.43 -10.90 23.62
CA MET A 48 5.00 -9.59 23.35
C MET A 48 3.88 -8.56 23.48
N ASN A 49 4.22 -7.35 23.90
CA ASN A 49 3.32 -6.22 23.97
C ASN A 49 2.91 -5.82 22.54
N VAL A 50 1.99 -6.58 21.95
CA VAL A 50 1.32 -6.26 20.69
C VAL A 50 0.49 -5.02 21.01
N PRO A 51 0.76 -3.86 20.37
CA PRO A 51 -0.14 -2.72 20.49
C PRO A 51 -1.54 -3.23 20.12
N THR A 52 -2.52 -3.04 21.02
CA THR A 52 -3.91 -3.31 20.67
C THR A 52 -4.26 -2.52 19.41
N PRO A 53 -5.14 -3.01 18.52
CA PRO A 53 -5.54 -2.29 17.30
C PRO A 53 -5.97 -0.83 17.54
N ASP A 54 -6.45 -0.53 18.75
CA ASP A 54 -6.79 0.84 19.21
C ASP A 54 -5.59 1.78 19.46
N GLN A 55 -4.34 1.32 19.31
CA GLN A 55 -3.12 2.14 19.44
C GLN A 55 -2.36 2.34 18.13
N ALA A 56 -2.89 1.84 17.01
CA ALA A 56 -2.46 2.27 15.68
C ALA A 56 -3.16 3.60 15.36
N ASN A 57 -2.49 4.71 15.64
CA ASN A 57 -2.97 6.04 15.30
C ASN A 57 -3.19 6.15 13.77
N SER A 58 -4.45 6.45 13.40
CA SER A 58 -5.00 6.87 12.11
C SER A 58 -4.69 5.99 10.89
N GLU A 59 -5.76 5.49 10.24
CA GLU A 59 -5.79 5.08 8.83
C GLU A 59 -5.31 6.25 7.95
N SER A 60 -3.99 6.46 7.84
CA SER A 60 -3.41 7.37 6.86
C SER A 60 -3.27 6.59 5.57
N ASP A 61 -4.12 6.89 4.59
CA ASP A 61 -3.96 6.39 3.22
C ASP A 61 -2.51 6.67 2.80
N SER A 62 -1.70 5.61 2.66
CA SER A 62 -0.28 5.73 2.29
C SER A 62 -0.12 6.18 0.83
N ARG A 63 -1.22 6.33 0.09
CA ARG A 63 -1.22 6.97 -1.22
C ARG A 63 -0.47 8.29 -1.15
N PRO A 64 0.55 8.46 -2.00
CA PRO A 64 1.09 9.78 -2.25
C PRO A 64 0.00 10.69 -2.83
N ASP A 65 0.09 11.98 -2.52
CA ASP A 65 -0.70 13.00 -3.22
C ASP A 65 -0.54 12.85 -4.75
N PRO A 66 -1.50 13.31 -5.57
CA PRO A 66 -1.33 13.33 -7.02
C PRO A 66 -0.02 14.04 -7.43
N GLY A 67 0.92 13.28 -8.01
CA GLY A 67 2.26 13.76 -8.37
C GLY A 67 3.30 13.71 -7.24
N GLY A 68 2.96 13.14 -6.09
CA GLY A 68 3.86 12.87 -4.98
C GLY A 68 4.43 11.44 -4.98
N TRP A 69 5.45 11.24 -4.15
CA TRP A 69 6.02 9.93 -3.82
C TRP A 69 6.33 9.90 -2.32
N ASN A 70 6.13 8.73 -1.70
CA ASN A 70 6.31 8.55 -0.27
C ASN A 70 7.42 7.51 -0.02
N LEU A 71 8.35 7.85 0.86
CA LEU A 71 9.20 6.84 1.49
C LEU A 71 8.41 6.30 2.68
N ILE A 72 8.03 5.03 2.64
CA ILE A 72 7.22 4.39 3.69
C ILE A 72 8.05 3.38 4.46
N ASP A 73 7.81 3.32 5.77
CA ASP A 73 8.32 2.26 6.62
C ASP A 73 7.45 1.01 6.46
N LEU A 74 8.10 -0.13 6.27
CA LEU A 74 7.47 -1.42 6.10
C LEU A 74 7.33 -2.11 7.46
N PRO A 75 6.21 -2.82 7.70
CA PRO A 75 6.05 -3.65 8.89
C PRO A 75 7.22 -4.63 9.04
N HIS A 76 7.92 -4.53 10.16
CA HIS A 76 9.04 -5.40 10.45
C HIS A 76 9.11 -5.76 11.93
N ALA A 77 9.67 -6.93 12.20
CA ALA A 77 9.96 -7.42 13.53
C ALA A 77 11.41 -7.88 13.59
N ARG A 78 12.08 -7.62 14.72
CA ARG A 78 13.45 -8.04 14.97
C ARG A 78 13.55 -8.75 16.31
N ASP A 79 14.23 -9.89 16.33
CA ASP A 79 14.58 -10.60 17.54
C ASP A 79 16.00 -11.19 17.43
N SER A 80 16.40 -12.03 18.40
CA SER A 80 17.72 -12.65 18.43
C SER A 80 18.04 -13.58 17.25
N ARG A 81 17.02 -13.99 16.47
CA ARG A 81 17.15 -14.85 15.29
C ARG A 81 17.36 -14.05 14.01
N GLY A 82 17.04 -12.75 14.02
CA GLY A 82 17.21 -11.88 12.85
C GLY A 82 16.12 -10.81 12.71
N SER A 83 16.00 -10.29 11.50
CA SER A 83 14.99 -9.29 11.11
C SER A 83 14.06 -9.87 10.05
N MET A 84 12.76 -9.60 10.18
CA MET A 84 11.73 -10.06 9.27
C MET A 84 10.85 -8.88 8.88
N THR A 85 10.76 -8.58 7.58
CA THR A 85 9.83 -7.61 7.01
C THR A 85 8.73 -8.35 6.29
N PHE A 86 7.50 -7.90 6.44
CA PHE A 86 6.34 -8.52 5.78
C PHE A 86 5.47 -7.44 5.15
N ILE A 87 4.87 -7.79 4.02
CA ILE A 87 3.99 -6.92 3.26
C ILE A 87 2.75 -7.73 2.93
N GLU A 88 1.61 -7.24 3.36
CA GLU A 88 0.32 -7.90 3.17
C GLU A 88 -0.56 -7.08 2.22
N HIS A 89 -1.76 -7.58 1.93
CA HIS A 89 -2.68 -6.85 1.05
C HIS A 89 -3.21 -5.60 1.75
N LEU A 90 -3.31 -4.49 1.01
CA LEU A 90 -3.92 -3.20 1.38
C LEU A 90 -3.20 -2.36 2.45
N GLU A 91 -2.32 -2.95 3.27
CA GLU A 91 -1.53 -2.19 4.26
C GLU A 91 -0.08 -2.71 4.33
N PRO A 92 0.95 -1.85 4.22
CA PRO A 92 0.90 -0.39 4.07
C PRO A 92 0.70 0.07 2.61
N LEU A 93 0.29 -0.81 1.69
CA LEU A 93 0.21 -0.50 0.26
C LEU A 93 -1.21 -0.13 -0.18
N PRO A 94 -1.41 1.00 -0.87
CA PRO A 94 -2.77 1.46 -1.23
C PRO A 94 -3.40 0.70 -2.42
N PHE A 95 -2.76 -0.40 -2.83
CA PHE A 95 -3.13 -1.24 -3.95
C PHE A 95 -2.94 -2.73 -3.66
N LYS A 96 -3.64 -3.58 -4.41
CA LYS A 96 -3.44 -5.04 -4.38
C LYS A 96 -2.22 -5.40 -5.21
N ILE A 97 -1.30 -6.18 -4.64
CA ILE A 97 -0.13 -6.71 -5.35
C ILE A 97 -0.59 -7.70 -6.42
N LYS A 98 -0.41 -7.36 -7.69
CA LYS A 98 -0.71 -8.26 -8.83
C LYS A 98 0.55 -8.83 -9.47
N ARG A 99 1.70 -8.21 -9.24
CA ARG A 99 2.98 -8.63 -9.81
C ARG A 99 4.11 -8.28 -8.85
N VAL A 100 5.04 -9.22 -8.73
CA VAL A 100 6.29 -9.08 -8.01
C VAL A 100 7.42 -9.42 -8.97
N TYR A 101 8.44 -8.57 -9.01
CA TYR A 101 9.64 -8.83 -9.80
C TYR A 101 10.84 -8.19 -9.11
N TYR A 102 12.03 -8.65 -9.46
CA TYR A 102 13.26 -8.17 -8.87
C TYR A 102 14.34 -7.99 -9.93
N ILE A 103 15.26 -7.07 -9.66
CA ILE A 103 16.43 -6.76 -10.47
C ILE A 103 17.65 -7.07 -9.60
N LEU A 104 18.56 -7.86 -10.17
CA LEU A 104 19.84 -8.27 -9.59
C LEU A 104 20.91 -8.26 -10.68
N ASP A 105 22.18 -8.38 -10.29
CA ASP A 105 23.35 -8.45 -11.18
C ASP A 105 23.41 -7.32 -12.22
N VAL A 106 23.15 -6.08 -11.76
CA VAL A 106 23.31 -4.88 -12.58
C VAL A 106 24.80 -4.55 -12.70
N ALA A 107 25.29 -4.44 -13.93
CA ALA A 107 26.69 -4.11 -14.19
C ALA A 107 27.06 -2.74 -13.59
N PRO A 108 28.30 -2.55 -13.09
CA PRO A 108 28.75 -1.26 -12.56
C PRO A 108 28.57 -0.13 -13.58
N GLY A 109 27.99 0.99 -13.13
CA GLY A 109 27.70 2.15 -13.98
C GLY A 109 26.51 1.97 -14.94
N ALA A 110 25.89 0.78 -15.00
CA ALA A 110 24.68 0.58 -15.77
C ALA A 110 23.47 1.18 -15.05
N THR A 111 22.48 1.55 -15.85
CA THR A 111 21.21 2.09 -15.37
C THR A 111 20.05 1.18 -15.80
N ARG A 112 18.95 1.23 -15.05
CA ARG A 112 17.71 0.50 -15.35
C ARG A 112 16.52 1.45 -15.26
N GLY A 113 15.40 1.08 -15.86
CA GLY A 113 14.21 1.95 -15.86
C GLY A 113 14.13 2.79 -17.12
N HIS A 114 14.21 4.12 -16.99
CA HIS A 114 13.99 5.10 -18.06
C HIS A 114 12.60 4.97 -18.67
N HIS A 115 11.58 4.97 -17.80
CA HIS A 115 10.19 4.94 -18.24
C HIS A 115 9.26 5.53 -17.18
N ALA A 116 8.03 5.81 -17.61
CA ALA A 116 6.88 6.01 -16.77
C ALA A 116 5.82 4.94 -17.05
N HIS A 117 4.83 4.86 -16.16
CA HIS A 117 3.67 3.98 -16.30
C HIS A 117 2.37 4.78 -16.42
N ARG A 118 1.46 4.33 -17.28
CA ARG A 118 0.15 4.98 -17.48
C ARG A 118 -0.84 4.70 -16.35
N ALA A 119 -0.78 3.52 -15.74
CA ALA A 119 -1.74 3.07 -14.73
C ALA A 119 -1.12 2.32 -13.54
N GLN A 120 0.13 1.84 -13.64
CA GLN A 120 0.77 1.12 -12.54
C GLN A 120 1.07 2.03 -11.33
N GLU A 121 0.68 1.55 -10.15
CA GLU A 121 1.24 1.98 -8.86
C GLU A 121 2.28 0.95 -8.44
N GLN A 122 3.37 1.41 -7.80
CA GLN A 122 4.44 0.52 -7.40
C GLN A 122 5.17 1.00 -6.15
N ILE A 123 5.82 0.04 -5.49
CA ILE A 123 6.80 0.30 -4.45
C ILE A 123 8.13 -0.35 -4.82
N ILE A 124 9.21 0.39 -4.67
CA ILE A 124 10.59 -0.08 -4.91
C ILE A 124 11.30 -0.24 -3.56
N ILE A 125 11.93 -1.39 -3.34
CA ILE A 125 12.58 -1.77 -2.07
C ILE A 125 13.98 -2.32 -2.36
N ALA A 126 14.97 -1.90 -1.58
CA ALA A 126 16.30 -2.50 -1.59
C ALA A 126 16.36 -3.64 -0.56
N LEU A 127 16.29 -4.90 -1.01
CA LEU A 127 16.35 -6.07 -0.11
C LEU A 127 17.78 -6.36 0.36
N SER A 128 18.77 -6.02 -0.46
CA SER A 128 20.19 -6.14 -0.17
C SER A 128 20.95 -5.10 -0.97
N GLY A 129 22.11 -4.69 -0.45
CA GLY A 129 22.89 -3.60 -1.03
C GLY A 129 22.11 -2.28 -1.08
N GLU A 130 22.54 -1.41 -1.98
CA GLU A 130 21.93 -0.11 -2.19
C GLU A 130 21.91 0.28 -3.67
N PHE A 131 21.00 1.17 -4.02
CA PHE A 131 20.90 1.82 -5.33
C PHE A 131 20.11 3.13 -5.20
N THR A 132 20.22 4.01 -6.20
CA THR A 132 19.50 5.28 -6.22
C THR A 132 18.30 5.20 -7.16
N VAL A 133 17.13 5.65 -6.70
CA VAL A 133 15.95 5.90 -7.55
C VAL A 133 15.90 7.37 -7.91
N HIS A 134 15.98 7.67 -9.19
CA HIS A 134 15.71 9.01 -9.71
C HIS A 134 14.27 9.07 -10.19
N ILE A 135 13.50 10.05 -9.71
CA ILE A 135 12.07 10.20 -9.99
C ILE A 135 11.73 11.63 -10.42
N ASP A 136 10.79 11.75 -11.35
CA ASP A 136 10.27 12.98 -11.92
C ASP A 136 8.74 12.87 -12.03
N ASN A 137 8.01 13.82 -11.43
CA ASN A 137 6.53 13.83 -11.46
C ASN A 137 5.94 14.56 -12.66
N GLY A 138 6.74 15.09 -13.58
CA GLY A 138 6.25 15.87 -14.73
C GLY A 138 5.77 17.29 -14.39
N LEU A 139 5.74 17.67 -13.11
CA LEU A 139 5.41 19.02 -12.62
C LEU A 139 6.67 19.88 -12.38
N GLY A 140 7.84 19.38 -12.77
CA GLY A 140 9.14 20.03 -12.54
C GLY A 140 9.80 19.63 -11.23
N GLN A 141 9.16 18.80 -10.40
CA GLN A 141 9.79 18.24 -9.21
C GLN A 141 10.53 16.95 -9.57
N LYS A 142 11.81 16.90 -9.21
CA LYS A 142 12.68 15.75 -9.41
C LYS A 142 13.41 15.44 -8.12
N ALA A 143 13.68 14.16 -7.87
CA ALA A 143 14.47 13.73 -6.72
C ALA A 143 15.34 12.52 -7.06
N SER A 144 16.45 12.41 -6.33
CA SER A 144 17.33 11.24 -6.31
C SER A 144 17.28 10.68 -4.89
N ILE A 145 16.74 9.47 -4.73
CA ILE A 145 16.41 8.87 -3.45
C ILE A 145 17.25 7.60 -3.30
N PRO A 146 18.27 7.59 -2.42
CA PRO A 146 19.02 6.38 -2.14
C PRO A 146 18.15 5.39 -1.37
N LEU A 147 18.15 4.13 -1.79
CA LEU A 147 17.51 3.02 -1.10
C LEU A 147 18.57 1.99 -0.72
N GLY A 148 18.68 1.71 0.58
CA GLY A 148 19.55 0.66 1.13
C GLY A 148 19.02 0.03 2.42
N ASN A 149 17.84 0.47 2.88
CA ASN A 149 17.18 -0.08 4.07
C ASN A 149 16.05 -1.03 3.63
N PRO A 150 16.13 -2.35 3.95
CA PRO A 150 15.10 -3.31 3.56
C PRO A 150 13.78 -3.12 4.29
N HIS A 151 13.75 -2.27 5.32
CA HIS A 151 12.54 -1.90 6.07
C HIS A 151 11.85 -0.67 5.50
N GLN A 152 12.31 -0.13 4.37
CA GLN A 152 11.73 1.03 3.71
C GLN A 152 11.49 0.76 2.23
N GLY A 153 10.48 1.41 1.68
CA GLY A 153 10.22 1.38 0.25
C GLY A 153 9.74 2.72 -0.29
N LEU A 154 10.12 3.02 -1.52
CA LEU A 154 9.66 4.21 -2.24
C LEU A 154 8.37 3.87 -2.99
N LEU A 155 7.25 4.39 -2.50
CA LEU A 155 5.91 4.21 -3.04
C LEU A 155 5.54 5.39 -3.94
N PHE A 156 5.11 5.10 -5.17
CA PHE A 156 4.61 6.12 -6.09
C PHE A 156 3.60 5.55 -7.08
N GLY A 157 2.73 6.43 -7.55
CA GLY A 157 1.64 6.11 -8.46
C GLY A 157 2.01 6.18 -9.95
N PRO A 158 1.00 6.15 -10.82
CA PRO A 158 1.19 6.33 -12.25
C PRO A 158 1.80 7.70 -12.58
N MET A 159 2.26 7.84 -13.83
CA MET A 159 2.77 9.11 -14.38
C MET A 159 3.98 9.69 -13.62
N HIS A 160 4.83 8.81 -13.11
CA HIS A 160 6.16 9.16 -12.61
C HIS A 160 7.24 8.56 -13.53
N TRP A 161 8.03 9.43 -14.15
CA TRP A 161 9.21 9.01 -14.87
C TRP A 161 10.31 8.65 -13.87
N HIS A 162 10.90 7.47 -14.01
CA HIS A 162 11.95 7.05 -13.10
C HIS A 162 13.02 6.20 -13.77
N HIS A 163 14.20 6.21 -13.16
CA HIS A 163 15.30 5.31 -13.48
C HIS A 163 16.12 4.99 -12.23
N LEU A 164 16.90 3.91 -12.31
CA LEU A 164 17.70 3.35 -11.25
C LEU A 164 19.18 3.42 -11.65
N SER A 165 20.04 3.77 -10.71
CA SER A 165 21.49 3.94 -10.89
C SER A 165 22.24 3.53 -9.62
N ASP A 166 23.57 3.62 -9.65
CA ASP A 166 24.45 3.49 -8.49
C ASP A 166 24.24 2.18 -7.69
N PHE A 167 24.01 1.08 -8.41
CA PHE A 167 23.85 -0.23 -7.78
C PHE A 167 25.16 -0.69 -7.13
N SER A 168 25.11 -0.99 -5.83
CA SER A 168 26.20 -1.66 -5.13
C SER A 168 26.36 -3.10 -5.59
N ALA A 169 27.55 -3.68 -5.37
CA ALA A 169 27.72 -5.13 -5.54
C ALA A 169 26.73 -5.90 -4.66
N GLY A 170 26.04 -6.89 -5.23
CA GLY A 170 25.02 -7.67 -4.53
C GLY A 170 23.69 -6.95 -4.30
N ALA A 171 23.46 -5.78 -4.91
CA ALA A 171 22.19 -5.07 -4.79
C ALA A 171 21.02 -5.90 -5.34
N VAL A 172 19.94 -5.97 -4.57
CA VAL A 172 18.68 -6.63 -4.95
C VAL A 172 17.54 -5.63 -4.84
N CYS A 173 17.03 -5.20 -5.99
CA CYS A 173 15.91 -4.28 -6.11
C CYS A 173 14.61 -5.09 -6.28
N LEU A 174 13.71 -5.03 -5.30
CA LEU A 174 12.39 -5.65 -5.34
C LEU A 174 11.34 -4.61 -5.72
N ILE A 175 10.42 -4.99 -6.61
CA ILE A 175 9.28 -4.16 -6.99
C ILE A 175 7.98 -4.94 -6.78
N LEU A 176 7.04 -4.33 -6.07
CA LEU A 176 5.66 -4.77 -5.98
C LEU A 176 4.77 -3.82 -6.79
N SER A 177 3.89 -4.38 -7.63
CA SER A 177 3.10 -3.60 -8.59
C SER A 177 1.60 -3.91 -8.50
N SER A 178 0.78 -2.87 -8.69
CA SER A 178 -0.68 -2.95 -8.76
C SER A 178 -1.22 -3.59 -10.04
N CYS A 179 -0.35 -3.84 -11.02
CA CYS A 179 -0.70 -4.31 -12.37
C CYS A 179 0.13 -5.52 -12.82
N ALA A 180 -0.50 -6.41 -13.60
CA ALA A 180 0.23 -7.40 -14.39
C ALA A 180 1.05 -6.69 -15.49
N PHE A 181 2.04 -7.38 -16.06
CA PHE A 181 2.83 -6.83 -17.16
C PHE A 181 1.93 -6.52 -18.37
N LYS A 182 2.04 -5.30 -18.88
CA LYS A 182 1.44 -4.82 -20.13
C LYS A 182 2.43 -3.87 -20.77
N ASP A 183 2.88 -4.16 -21.99
CA ASP A 183 3.88 -3.30 -22.65
C ASP A 183 3.29 -1.92 -22.98
N GLU A 184 1.99 -1.87 -23.28
CA GLU A 184 1.23 -0.65 -23.57
C GLU A 184 1.10 0.28 -22.36
N ASP A 185 1.43 -0.19 -21.15
CA ASP A 185 1.46 0.66 -19.96
C ASP A 185 2.75 1.49 -19.87
N TYR A 186 3.81 1.10 -20.60
CA TYR A 186 5.10 1.77 -20.55
C TYR A 186 5.14 3.01 -21.45
N ILE A 187 5.73 4.08 -20.92
CA ILE A 187 6.15 5.27 -21.67
C ILE A 187 7.67 5.30 -21.62
N ARG A 188 8.34 4.98 -22.73
CA ARG A 188 9.82 4.82 -22.79
C ARG A 188 10.54 6.03 -23.40
N ASP A 189 9.80 7.01 -23.89
CA ASP A 189 10.33 8.29 -24.36
C ASP A 189 9.94 9.39 -23.39
N HIS A 190 10.92 10.20 -22.97
CA HIS A 190 10.67 11.27 -22.00
C HIS A 190 9.83 12.40 -22.60
N GLY A 191 9.97 12.70 -23.89
CA GLY A 191 9.15 13.70 -24.57
C GLY A 191 7.68 13.29 -24.60
N GLN A 192 7.41 12.02 -24.92
CA GLN A 192 6.07 11.43 -24.85
C GLN A 192 5.51 11.46 -23.43
N PHE A 193 6.32 11.16 -22.42
CA PHE A 193 5.91 11.27 -21.02
C PHE A 193 5.42 12.68 -20.68
N MET A 194 6.19 13.72 -21.01
CA MET A 194 5.80 15.11 -20.74
C MET A 194 4.53 15.51 -21.49
N ALA A 195 4.38 15.08 -22.75
CA ALA A 195 3.20 15.37 -23.55
C ALA A 195 1.93 14.68 -22.99
N GLU A 196 2.01 13.39 -22.64
CA GLU A 196 0.90 12.65 -22.03
C GLU A 196 0.56 13.19 -20.64
N PHE A 197 1.57 13.57 -19.85
CA PHE A 197 1.38 14.19 -18.55
C PHE A 197 0.60 15.50 -18.65
N ALA A 198 1.01 16.41 -19.53
CA ALA A 198 0.32 17.67 -19.77
C ALA A 198 -1.14 17.45 -20.19
N SER A 199 -1.37 16.54 -21.15
CA SER A 199 -2.72 16.22 -21.63
C SER A 199 -3.65 15.69 -20.52
N ARG A 200 -3.15 14.82 -19.63
CA ARG A 200 -3.95 14.29 -18.51
C ARG A 200 -4.27 15.34 -17.45
N ARG A 201 -3.33 16.23 -17.19
CA ARG A 201 -3.51 17.35 -16.25
C ARG A 201 -4.61 18.28 -16.76
N ASP A 202 -4.55 18.64 -18.04
CA ASP A 202 -5.53 19.56 -18.65
C ASP A 202 -6.93 18.91 -18.73
N ALA A 203 -7.03 17.59 -18.87
CA ALA A 203 -8.32 16.87 -18.84
C ALA A 203 -8.94 16.72 -17.43
N SER A 204 -8.14 16.96 -16.37
CA SER A 204 -8.58 16.87 -14.97
C SER A 204 -8.81 18.25 -14.34
N SER A 205 -8.61 19.32 -15.10
CA SER A 205 -8.78 20.73 -14.72
C SER A 205 -10.13 21.27 -15.18
#